data_AF-A0A7V9GSE0-F1
#
_entry.id   AF-A0A7V9GSE0-F1
#
_cell.length_a   1.000
_cell.length_b   1.000
_cell.length_c   1.000
_cell.angle_alpha   90.00
_cell.angle_beta   90.00
_cell.angle_gamma   90.00
#
_symmetry.space_group_name_H-M   'P 1'
#
loop_
_entity.id
_entity.type
_entity.pdbx_description
1 polymer ?
#
loop_
_entity_poly.entity_id
_entity_poly.type
_entity_poly.pdbx_seq_one_letter_code
_entity_poly.pdbx_strand_id
1 'polypeptide(L)'
;MNSLFCRHNRFTADCPICSKGTVLETKHSSTSGARKPAKPKAAPAEKGFRGPYSSAGPYEREAGEVTVRLEKVPGGVRLAEWGGGKPAPRAPVLPAGDLRALVLEALDRELFGERDADALRDALAAEPDPQVSDAGPDGVGSSAPARPWGASGGRAGDMLDQLRVEALEAGDLRVARWIQRPRAEWELVDAPPMLPGVRYAVALADASARGLI
;
A
#
# COMPACT_ATOMS: atom_id res chain seq x y z
N MET A 1 -48.14 -12.59 -20.63
CA MET A 1 -47.99 -12.45 -19.16
C MET A 1 -46.50 -12.45 -18.86
N ASN A 2 -45.87 -11.28 -18.91
CA ASN A 2 -44.42 -11.16 -18.71
C ASN A 2 -44.15 -10.85 -17.24
N SER A 3 -43.46 -11.79 -16.60
CA SER A 3 -43.07 -11.75 -15.20
C SER A 3 -42.02 -10.64 -14.98
N LEU A 4 -42.46 -9.53 -14.39
CA LEU A 4 -41.59 -8.49 -13.83
C LEU A 4 -40.91 -9.10 -12.58
N PHE A 5 -39.63 -9.47 -12.66
CA PHE A 5 -38.81 -9.71 -11.47
C PHE A 5 -37.44 -9.10 -11.72
N CYS A 6 -36.99 -8.26 -10.79
CA CYS A 6 -35.61 -7.78 -10.80
C CYS A 6 -34.71 -8.85 -10.16
N ARG A 7 -33.52 -9.07 -10.72
CA ARG A 7 -32.54 -10.06 -10.21
C ARG A 7 -32.01 -9.73 -8.80
N HIS A 8 -32.24 -8.52 -8.33
CA HIS A 8 -31.74 -8.01 -7.04
C HIS A 8 -32.81 -7.91 -5.95
N ASN A 9 -34.10 -7.89 -6.32
CA ASN A 9 -35.20 -7.88 -5.35
C ASN A 9 -36.45 -8.52 -5.96
N ARG A 10 -37.08 -9.42 -5.21
CA ARG A 10 -38.25 -10.20 -5.62
C ARG A 10 -39.55 -9.37 -5.66
N PHE A 11 -39.53 -8.14 -5.14
CA PHE A 11 -40.61 -7.15 -5.30
C PHE A 11 -40.21 -6.08 -6.33
N THR A 12 -41.11 -5.80 -7.27
CA THR A 12 -40.81 -5.07 -8.52
C THR A 12 -40.86 -3.55 -8.44
N ALA A 13 -41.45 -2.98 -7.39
CA ALA A 13 -41.72 -1.54 -7.37
C ALA A 13 -40.59 -0.71 -6.71
N ASP A 14 -39.82 -1.29 -5.78
CA ASP A 14 -38.95 -0.49 -4.89
C ASP A 14 -37.51 -1.03 -4.79
N CYS A 15 -36.90 -1.39 -5.93
CA CYS A 15 -35.46 -1.68 -5.91
C CYS A 15 -34.65 -0.38 -6.05
N PRO A 16 -33.95 0.09 -5.00
CA PRO A 16 -33.18 1.35 -5.04
C PRO A 16 -32.01 1.31 -6.04
N ILE A 17 -31.62 0.12 -6.51
CA ILE A 17 -30.59 -0.09 -7.53
C ILE A 17 -31.15 0.17 -8.94
N CYS A 18 -32.42 -0.14 -9.18
CA CYS A 18 -33.04 -0.02 -10.51
C CYS A 18 -33.91 1.23 -10.67
N SER A 19 -34.35 1.86 -9.57
CA SER A 19 -35.15 3.09 -9.60
C SER A 19 -34.32 4.35 -9.89
N LYS A 20 -32.97 4.27 -9.81
CA LYS A 20 -32.08 5.31 -10.32
C LYS A 20 -31.66 4.98 -11.76
N GLY A 21 -32.47 5.43 -12.72
CA GLY A 21 -32.07 5.55 -14.12
C GLY A 21 -32.65 4.49 -15.06
N THR A 22 -33.96 4.29 -15.06
CA THR A 22 -34.61 3.62 -16.18
C THR A 22 -34.47 4.46 -17.44
N VAL A 23 -33.63 3.94 -18.34
CA VAL A 23 -33.43 4.32 -19.74
C VAL A 23 -34.74 4.22 -20.50
N LEU A 24 -35.55 5.27 -20.52
CA LEU A 24 -36.60 5.52 -21.52
C LEU A 24 -36.87 7.02 -21.63
N GLU A 25 -35.93 7.78 -22.19
CA GLU A 25 -36.27 9.04 -22.87
C GLU A 25 -35.72 9.03 -24.28
N THR A 26 -36.66 9.05 -25.24
CA THR A 26 -36.43 9.08 -26.67
C THR A 26 -36.65 10.50 -27.17
N LYS A 27 -35.70 10.99 -28.00
CA LYS A 27 -35.65 12.23 -28.81
C LYS A 27 -34.99 13.45 -28.15
N HIS A 28 -33.91 13.96 -28.76
CA HIS A 28 -34.01 14.98 -29.81
C HIS A 28 -32.72 15.08 -30.66
N SER A 29 -32.92 15.46 -31.92
CA SER A 29 -31.96 15.73 -32.99
C SER A 29 -31.16 17.03 -32.77
N SER A 30 -29.88 17.06 -33.14
CA SER A 30 -29.22 18.27 -33.66
C SER A 30 -27.86 17.98 -34.33
N THR A 31 -27.84 18.20 -35.65
CA THR A 31 -26.82 18.91 -36.46
C THR A 31 -25.32 18.59 -36.31
N SER A 32 -24.74 18.10 -37.41
CA SER A 32 -23.31 18.03 -37.66
C SER A 32 -22.71 19.43 -37.83
N GLY A 33 -21.85 19.84 -36.90
CA GLY A 33 -21.01 21.02 -37.00
C GLY A 33 -19.54 20.61 -37.03
N ALA A 34 -18.81 21.03 -38.08
CA ALA A 34 -17.39 20.77 -38.28
C ALA A 34 -16.54 21.29 -37.10
N ARG A 35 -15.71 20.41 -36.50
CA ARG A 35 -14.79 20.77 -35.42
C ARG A 35 -13.47 21.30 -35.98
N LYS A 36 -13.15 22.55 -35.64
CA LYS A 36 -11.80 23.15 -35.77
C LYS A 36 -10.80 22.41 -34.87
N PRO A 37 -9.52 22.27 -35.25
CA PRO A 37 -8.50 21.66 -34.41
C PRO A 37 -8.23 22.54 -33.18
N ALA A 38 -8.43 21.97 -31.99
CA ALA A 38 -8.15 22.63 -30.72
C ALA A 38 -6.64 22.61 -30.44
N LYS A 39 -6.09 23.77 -30.04
CA LYS A 39 -4.74 23.87 -29.45
C LYS A 39 -4.64 22.97 -28.21
N PRO A 40 -3.51 22.31 -27.95
CA PRO A 40 -3.33 21.50 -26.75
C PRO A 40 -3.41 22.39 -25.51
N LYS A 41 -4.48 22.19 -24.74
CA LYS A 41 -4.66 22.80 -23.42
C LYS A 41 -3.74 22.05 -22.47
N ALA A 42 -2.82 22.76 -21.83
CA ALA A 42 -1.96 22.21 -20.80
C ALA A 42 -2.83 21.44 -19.79
N ALA A 43 -2.44 20.19 -19.50
CA ALA A 43 -3.13 19.33 -18.56
C ALA A 43 -3.22 20.06 -17.21
N PRO A 44 -4.41 20.10 -16.57
CA PRO A 44 -4.50 20.62 -15.22
C PRO A 44 -3.58 19.78 -14.32
N ALA A 45 -2.70 20.44 -13.56
CA ALA A 45 -1.88 19.79 -12.55
C ALA A 45 -2.79 18.91 -11.67
N GLU A 46 -2.62 17.60 -11.77
CA GLU A 46 -3.39 16.65 -10.99
C GLU A 46 -3.17 16.95 -9.51
N LYS A 47 -4.26 17.07 -8.77
CA LYS A 47 -4.22 17.42 -7.34
C LYS A 47 -3.57 16.26 -6.59
N GLY A 48 -2.25 16.34 -6.41
CA GLY A 48 -1.52 15.46 -5.51
C GLY A 48 -2.22 15.43 -4.15
N PHE A 49 -2.34 14.23 -3.57
CA PHE A 49 -2.92 14.04 -2.25
C PHE A 49 -2.19 14.94 -1.23
N ARG A 50 -2.94 15.75 -0.48
CA ARG A 50 -2.43 16.75 0.49
C ARG A 50 -2.64 16.32 1.95
N GLY A 51 -2.68 15.01 2.21
CA GLY A 51 -2.82 14.51 3.59
C GLY A 51 -1.53 14.74 4.40
N PRO A 52 -1.58 14.63 5.73
CA PRO A 52 -0.38 14.62 6.57
C PRO A 52 0.58 13.49 6.17
N TYR A 53 1.87 13.81 6.09
CA TYR A 53 2.92 12.86 5.74
C TYR A 53 4.25 13.18 6.43
N SER A 54 5.12 12.18 6.55
CA SER A 54 6.56 12.32 6.75
C SER A 54 7.29 11.93 5.47
N SER A 55 8.54 12.37 5.30
CA SER A 55 9.28 12.13 4.05
C SER A 55 10.77 11.92 4.27
N ALA A 56 11.36 11.05 3.47
CA ALA A 56 12.80 10.80 3.42
C ALA A 56 13.34 10.97 1.99
N GLY A 57 14.62 11.30 1.89
CA GLY A 57 15.27 11.75 0.65
C GLY A 57 15.41 13.28 0.58
N PRO A 58 15.63 13.84 -0.61
CA PRO A 58 15.51 13.21 -1.92
C PRO A 58 16.57 12.16 -2.23
N TYR A 59 16.25 11.21 -3.11
CA TYR A 59 17.14 10.18 -3.62
C TYR A 59 17.24 10.27 -5.13
N GLU A 60 18.45 10.07 -5.66
CA GLU A 60 18.66 9.93 -7.09
C GLU A 60 18.35 8.48 -7.53
N ARG A 61 17.56 8.35 -8.59
CA ARG A 61 17.20 7.08 -9.23
C ARG A 61 17.30 7.26 -10.75
N GLU A 62 17.28 6.16 -11.49
CA GLU A 62 17.30 6.19 -12.96
C GLU A 62 16.17 7.05 -13.56
N ALA A 63 14.99 7.08 -12.93
CA ALA A 63 13.84 7.87 -13.35
C ALA A 63 13.89 9.35 -12.91
N GLY A 64 14.96 9.77 -12.22
CA GLY A 64 15.15 11.10 -11.65
C GLY A 64 15.09 11.13 -10.13
N GLU A 65 14.97 12.33 -9.58
CA GLU A 65 14.88 12.57 -8.14
C GLU A 65 13.54 12.07 -7.58
N VAL A 66 13.59 11.26 -6.52
CA VAL A 66 12.43 10.72 -5.82
C VAL A 66 12.48 11.00 -4.34
N THR A 67 11.31 11.06 -3.69
CA THR A 67 11.18 11.13 -2.23
C THR A 67 10.34 9.98 -1.74
N VAL A 68 10.69 9.33 -0.63
CA VAL A 68 9.83 8.31 -0.02
C VAL A 68 8.96 8.97 1.01
N ARG A 69 7.64 8.74 0.95
CA ARG A 69 6.67 9.34 1.88
C ARG A 69 5.89 8.28 2.60
N LEU A 70 5.68 8.51 3.89
CA LEU A 70 4.74 7.78 4.70
C LEU A 70 3.54 8.69 4.97
N GLU A 71 2.40 8.37 4.38
CA GLU A 71 1.22 9.24 4.33
C GLU A 71 0.06 8.63 5.10
N LYS A 72 -0.67 9.46 5.87
CA LYS A 72 -1.92 9.04 6.49
C LYS A 72 -3.02 8.95 5.43
N VAL A 73 -3.66 7.79 5.33
CA VAL A 73 -4.72 7.51 4.35
C VAL A 73 -5.93 6.84 5.02
N PRO A 74 -7.12 6.85 4.40
CA PRO A 74 -8.24 6.06 4.91
C PRO A 74 -7.85 4.58 5.06
N GLY A 75 -8.00 4.03 6.27
CA GLY A 75 -7.69 2.63 6.56
C GLY A 75 -6.25 2.36 7.04
N GLY A 76 -5.38 3.37 7.15
CA GLY A 76 -4.05 3.21 7.71
C GLY A 76 -3.03 4.20 7.17
N VAL A 77 -1.89 3.69 6.74
CA VAL A 77 -0.82 4.49 6.15
C VAL A 77 -0.36 3.88 4.83
N ARG A 78 0.08 4.75 3.93
CA ARG A 78 0.70 4.39 2.66
C ARG A 78 2.17 4.78 2.68
N LEU A 79 3.06 3.83 2.42
CA LEU A 79 4.47 4.09 2.15
C LEU A 79 4.70 4.00 0.64
N ALA A 80 5.19 5.06 0.02
CA ALA A 80 5.38 5.12 -1.43
C ALA A 80 6.58 5.98 -1.81
N GLU A 81 7.24 5.66 -2.92
CA GLU A 81 8.13 6.62 -3.57
C GLU A 81 7.33 7.61 -4.39
N TRP A 82 7.76 8.86 -4.42
CA TRP A 82 7.13 9.97 -5.11
C TRP A 82 8.12 10.63 -6.05
N GLY A 83 7.76 10.69 -7.33
CA GLY A 83 8.50 11.38 -8.38
C GLY A 83 7.54 12.10 -9.31
N GLY A 84 7.86 13.33 -9.72
CA GLY A 84 6.98 14.12 -10.59
C GLY A 84 5.57 14.35 -10.04
N GLY A 85 5.43 14.41 -8.70
CA GLY A 85 4.16 14.69 -8.02
C GLY A 85 3.20 13.50 -7.90
N LYS A 86 3.61 12.28 -8.25
CA LYS A 86 2.79 11.06 -8.15
C LYS A 86 3.55 9.92 -7.45
N PRO A 87 2.84 8.99 -6.80
CA PRO A 87 3.47 7.80 -6.26
C PRO A 87 3.90 6.87 -7.42
N ALA A 88 5.10 6.31 -7.32
CA ALA A 88 5.57 5.30 -8.25
C ALA A 88 4.76 4.00 -8.04
N PRO A 89 4.38 3.27 -9.11
CA PRO A 89 3.63 2.03 -9.01
C PRO A 89 4.56 0.85 -8.68
N ARG A 90 5.39 0.98 -7.65
CA ARG A 90 6.35 -0.02 -7.17
C ARG A 90 6.50 0.04 -5.66
N ALA A 91 7.05 -1.02 -5.07
CA ALA A 91 7.40 -1.03 -3.66
C ALA A 91 8.52 -0.01 -3.37
N PRO A 92 8.42 0.76 -2.28
CA PRO A 92 9.43 1.75 -1.92
C PRO A 92 10.75 1.12 -1.48
N VAL A 93 11.84 1.74 -1.93
CA VAL A 93 13.22 1.41 -1.55
C VAL A 93 13.91 2.63 -0.96
N LEU A 94 14.46 2.49 0.24
CA LEU A 94 15.15 3.54 0.97
C LEU A 94 16.27 2.99 1.85
N PRO A 95 17.30 3.79 2.19
CA PRO A 95 18.34 3.39 3.13
C PRO A 95 17.77 2.99 4.49
N ALA A 96 18.43 2.03 5.16
CA ALA A 96 18.01 1.54 6.48
C ALA A 96 17.81 2.65 7.52
N GLY A 97 18.78 3.57 7.65
CA GLY A 97 18.70 4.69 8.60
C GLY A 97 17.52 5.63 8.32
N ASP A 98 17.17 5.79 7.05
CA ASP A 98 16.08 6.67 6.64
C ASP A 98 14.71 6.06 6.90
N LEU A 99 14.56 4.73 6.84
CA LEU A 99 13.31 4.08 7.24
C LEU A 99 13.00 4.33 8.72
N ARG A 100 14.00 4.18 9.60
CA ARG A 100 13.83 4.47 11.03
C ARG A 100 13.47 5.92 11.28
N ALA A 101 14.22 6.85 10.68
CA ALA A 101 13.96 8.29 10.82
C ALA A 101 12.56 8.68 10.31
N LEU A 102 12.14 8.13 9.17
CA LEU A 102 10.84 8.39 8.57
C LEU A 102 9.67 7.99 9.48
N VAL A 103 9.79 6.84 10.17
CA VAL A 103 8.77 6.35 11.10
C VAL A 103 8.74 7.18 12.39
N LEU A 104 9.91 7.56 12.92
CA LEU A 104 9.98 8.47 14.08
C LEU A 104 9.32 9.82 13.78
N GLU A 105 9.61 10.42 12.62
CA GLU A 105 8.95 11.65 12.20
C GLU A 105 7.44 11.48 12.04
N ALA A 106 6.98 10.32 11.54
CA ALA A 106 5.56 10.01 11.44
C ALA A 106 4.86 9.87 12.80
N LEU A 107 5.57 9.36 13.81
CA LEU A 107 5.09 9.28 15.19
C LEU A 107 4.95 10.68 15.79
N ASP A 108 5.95 11.54 15.61
CA ASP A 108 5.94 12.94 16.10
C ASP A 108 4.83 13.77 15.45
N ARG A 109 4.48 13.44 14.19
CA ARG A 109 3.38 14.07 13.45
C ARG A 109 2.01 13.42 13.69
N GLU A 110 1.91 12.44 14.59
CA GLU A 110 0.66 11.74 14.93
C GLU A 110 -0.05 11.14 13.69
N LEU A 111 0.73 10.58 12.75
CA LEU A 111 0.18 9.96 11.54
C LEU A 111 -0.59 8.67 11.85
N PHE A 112 -0.26 8.01 12.97
CA PHE A 112 -0.85 6.75 13.43
C PHE A 112 -1.95 6.97 14.47
N GLY A 113 -2.77 5.94 14.72
CA GLY A 113 -3.61 5.90 15.92
C GLY A 113 -2.78 5.56 17.15
N GLU A 114 -3.25 5.92 18.35
CA GLU A 114 -2.51 5.75 19.62
C GLU A 114 -1.95 4.32 19.81
N ARG A 115 -2.80 3.30 19.65
CA ARG A 115 -2.39 1.89 19.76
C ARG A 115 -1.33 1.48 18.74
N ASP A 116 -1.44 1.98 17.50
CA ASP A 116 -0.46 1.69 16.45
C ASP A 116 0.86 2.41 16.74
N ALA A 117 0.80 3.63 17.29
CA ALA A 117 1.96 4.42 17.65
C ALA A 117 2.79 3.76 18.76
N ASP A 118 2.14 3.21 19.78
CA ASP A 118 2.83 2.46 20.84
C ASP A 118 3.52 1.21 20.30
N ALA A 119 2.82 0.41 19.49
CA ALA A 119 3.39 -0.76 18.86
C ALA A 119 4.60 -0.43 17.96
N LEU A 120 4.57 0.72 17.27
CA LEU A 120 5.69 1.20 16.46
C LEU A 120 6.88 1.65 17.32
N ARG A 121 6.64 2.32 18.46
CA ARG A 121 7.72 2.69 19.39
C ARG A 121 8.40 1.44 19.95
N ASP A 122 7.62 0.45 20.36
CA ASP A 122 8.14 -0.83 20.85
C ASP A 122 8.95 -1.55 19.76
N ALA A 123 8.46 -1.57 18.53
CA ALA A 123 9.16 -2.16 17.39
C ALA A 123 10.51 -1.49 17.10
N LEU A 124 10.60 -0.17 17.22
CA LEU A 124 11.83 0.60 16.97
C LEU A 124 12.82 0.58 18.15
N ALA A 125 12.35 0.22 19.35
CA ALA A 125 13.16 0.05 20.55
C ALA A 125 13.64 -1.40 20.75
N ALA A 126 13.16 -2.35 19.93
CA ALA A 126 13.56 -3.73 20.00
C ALA A 126 15.06 -3.87 19.69
N GLU A 127 15.80 -4.46 20.63
CA GLU A 127 17.21 -4.79 20.44
C GLU A 127 17.36 -5.92 19.42
N PRO A 128 18.45 -5.93 18.63
CA PRO A 128 18.78 -7.04 17.76
C PRO A 128 18.84 -8.35 18.54
N ASP A 129 18.15 -9.37 18.06
CA ASP A 129 18.17 -10.69 18.70
C ASP A 129 19.38 -11.47 18.16
N PRO A 130 20.40 -11.76 18.98
CA PRO A 130 21.63 -12.41 18.52
C PRO A 130 21.40 -13.83 18.01
N GLN A 131 20.23 -14.43 18.26
CA GLN A 131 19.85 -15.74 17.73
C GLN A 131 19.21 -15.65 16.34
N VAL A 132 18.97 -14.45 15.82
CA VAL A 132 18.41 -14.17 14.49
C VAL A 132 19.54 -13.81 13.54
N SER A 133 20.48 -14.73 13.38
CA SER A 133 21.53 -14.58 12.39
C SER A 133 20.93 -14.81 11.00
N ASP A 134 20.91 -13.74 10.21
CA ASP A 134 20.91 -13.67 8.74
C ASP A 134 20.32 -14.90 8.02
N ALA A 135 18.99 -15.02 8.04
CA ALA A 135 18.31 -15.76 7.00
C ALA A 135 18.47 -14.93 5.72
N GLY A 136 19.50 -15.26 4.94
CA GLY A 136 19.80 -14.59 3.68
C GLY A 136 18.57 -14.50 2.75
N PRO A 137 18.66 -13.70 1.67
CA PRO A 137 17.52 -13.44 0.77
C PRO A 137 16.91 -14.71 0.15
N ASP A 138 17.66 -15.81 0.13
CA ASP A 138 17.27 -17.12 -0.41
C ASP A 138 16.97 -18.16 0.68
N GLY A 139 16.26 -17.80 1.75
CA GLY A 139 15.76 -18.72 2.79
C GLY A 139 14.78 -19.80 2.31
N VAL A 140 14.94 -20.33 1.09
CA VAL A 140 14.30 -21.52 0.56
C VAL A 140 14.92 -22.74 1.25
N GLY A 141 14.46 -23.04 2.47
CA GLY A 141 14.72 -24.34 3.07
C GLY A 141 15.07 -24.39 4.55
N SER A 142 14.60 -23.46 5.38
CA SER A 142 14.66 -23.67 6.83
C SER A 142 13.27 -23.65 7.43
N SER A 143 12.88 -24.80 7.96
CA SER A 143 11.71 -25.08 8.79
C SER A 143 11.77 -24.34 10.14
N ALA A 144 12.18 -23.07 10.15
CA ALA A 144 12.02 -22.20 11.29
C ALA A 144 10.51 -21.91 11.45
N PRO A 145 9.95 -21.96 12.67
CA PRO A 145 8.57 -21.59 12.89
C PRO A 145 8.36 -20.18 12.32
N ALA A 146 7.37 -20.05 11.42
CA ALA A 146 7.04 -18.80 10.76
C ALA A 146 6.88 -17.71 11.82
N ARG A 147 7.86 -16.80 11.89
CA ARG A 147 7.75 -15.61 12.73
C ARG A 147 6.53 -14.82 12.24
N PRO A 148 5.77 -14.18 13.14
CA PRO A 148 4.59 -13.45 12.71
C PRO A 148 5.04 -12.19 11.95
N TRP A 149 5.22 -12.27 10.62
CA TRP A 149 5.52 -11.12 9.74
C TRP A 149 4.28 -10.29 9.49
N GLY A 150 3.74 -9.70 10.55
CA GLY A 150 2.49 -8.96 10.53
C GLY A 150 1.30 -9.77 10.01
N ALA A 151 1.44 -11.07 9.76
CA ALA A 151 0.59 -11.85 8.85
C ALA A 151 -0.90 -11.82 9.22
N SER A 152 -1.78 -11.89 8.23
CA SER A 152 -3.20 -12.20 8.50
C SER A 152 -3.31 -13.72 8.70
N GLY A 153 -3.67 -14.15 9.90
CA GLY A 153 -3.71 -15.57 10.31
C GLY A 153 -4.86 -16.37 9.71
N GLY A 154 -5.04 -16.35 8.38
CA GLY A 154 -6.13 -17.00 7.67
C GLY A 154 -6.33 -18.49 8.03
N ARG A 155 -7.52 -19.02 7.71
CA ARG A 155 -7.81 -20.46 7.86
C ARG A 155 -6.99 -21.27 6.86
N ALA A 156 -6.82 -22.56 7.12
CA ALA A 156 -6.14 -23.47 6.19
C ALA A 156 -6.81 -23.39 4.80
N GLY A 157 -6.04 -22.95 3.79
CA GLY A 157 -6.54 -22.72 2.43
C GLY A 157 -6.88 -21.26 2.10
N ASP A 158 -6.71 -20.31 3.02
CA ASP A 158 -6.85 -18.88 2.74
C ASP A 158 -5.57 -18.30 2.11
N MET A 159 -5.73 -17.19 1.37
CA MET A 159 -4.62 -16.36 0.92
C MET A 159 -3.97 -15.70 2.13
N LEU A 160 -2.66 -15.85 2.27
CA LEU A 160 -1.87 -15.15 3.29
C LEU A 160 -1.27 -13.88 2.71
N ASP A 161 -1.18 -12.85 3.53
CA ASP A 161 -0.58 -11.56 3.19
C ASP A 161 0.34 -11.13 4.33
N GLN A 162 1.53 -10.65 3.98
CA GLN A 162 2.59 -10.19 4.88
C GLN A 162 3.18 -8.88 4.38
N LEU A 163 3.49 -7.98 5.30
CA LEU A 163 4.35 -6.83 5.01
C LEU A 163 5.76 -7.20 5.44
N ARG A 164 6.75 -7.03 4.56
CA ARG A 164 8.15 -7.35 4.85
C ARG A 164 9.03 -6.13 4.63
N VAL A 165 10.09 -6.06 5.43
CA VAL A 165 11.23 -5.18 5.22
C VAL A 165 12.40 -6.08 4.83
N GLU A 166 12.89 -5.95 3.60
CA GLU A 166 13.92 -6.81 3.04
C GLU A 166 15.17 -6.00 2.76
N ALA A 167 16.32 -6.52 3.19
CA ALA A 167 17.60 -5.96 2.79
C ALA A 167 17.81 -6.18 1.28
N LEU A 168 18.22 -5.12 0.61
CA LEU A 168 18.75 -5.15 -0.74
C LEU A 168 20.25 -4.92 -0.68
N GLU A 169 20.88 -4.87 -1.86
CA GLU A 169 22.27 -4.48 -2.00
C GLU A 169 22.50 -3.05 -1.47
N ALA A 170 23.76 -2.74 -1.14
CA ALA A 170 24.20 -1.41 -0.72
C ALA A 170 23.54 -0.82 0.54
N GLY A 171 22.88 -1.64 1.37
CA GLY A 171 22.26 -1.18 2.62
C GLY A 171 20.87 -0.53 2.44
N ASP A 172 20.30 -0.67 1.25
CA ASP A 172 18.92 -0.28 0.97
C ASP A 172 17.94 -1.32 1.52
N LEU A 173 16.76 -0.86 1.92
CA LEU A 173 15.65 -1.68 2.35
C LEU A 173 14.47 -1.54 1.40
N ARG A 174 13.86 -2.66 1.03
CA ARG A 174 12.56 -2.70 0.34
C ARG A 174 11.46 -2.97 1.34
N VAL A 175 10.42 -2.15 1.33
CA VAL A 175 9.21 -2.37 2.16
C VAL A 175 8.06 -2.75 1.25
N ALA A 176 7.66 -4.02 1.27
CA ALA A 176 6.71 -4.55 0.30
C ALA A 176 5.73 -5.58 0.87
N ARG A 177 4.59 -5.73 0.19
CA ARG A 177 3.63 -6.78 0.47
C ARG A 177 4.03 -8.07 -0.23
N TRP A 178 3.87 -9.17 0.48
CA TRP A 178 4.08 -10.51 -0.01
C TRP A 178 2.81 -11.29 0.18
N ILE A 179 2.35 -11.97 -0.87
CA ILE A 179 1.13 -12.78 -0.82
C ILE A 179 1.48 -14.24 -1.06
N GLN A 180 0.84 -15.13 -0.31
CA GLN A 180 0.91 -16.56 -0.54
C GLN A 180 -0.48 -17.07 -0.88
N ARG A 181 -0.63 -17.59 -2.10
CA ARG A 181 -1.86 -18.28 -2.51
C ARG A 181 -1.80 -19.73 -2.02
N PRO A 182 -2.94 -20.42 -1.85
CA PRO A 182 -2.94 -21.82 -1.45
C PRO A 182 -2.09 -22.67 -2.40
N ARG A 183 -1.13 -23.42 -1.85
CA ARG A 183 -0.17 -24.26 -2.62
C ARG A 183 0.75 -23.49 -3.57
N ALA A 184 0.89 -22.18 -3.39
CA ALA A 184 1.85 -21.36 -4.11
C ALA A 184 2.99 -20.90 -3.17
N GLU A 185 4.08 -20.47 -3.78
CA GLU A 185 5.15 -19.77 -3.09
C GLU A 185 4.73 -18.32 -2.76
N TRP A 186 5.56 -17.66 -1.96
CA TRP A 186 5.40 -16.25 -1.67
C TRP A 186 5.71 -15.42 -2.92
N GLU A 187 4.80 -14.51 -3.25
CA GLU A 187 4.90 -13.61 -4.40
C GLU A 187 4.97 -12.17 -3.93
N LEU A 188 5.96 -11.43 -4.42
CA LEU A 188 6.11 -10.00 -4.18
C LEU A 188 5.01 -9.24 -4.93
N VAL A 189 4.28 -8.39 -4.21
CA VAL A 189 3.39 -7.39 -4.79
C VAL A 189 4.16 -6.09 -4.93
N ASP A 190 4.69 -5.84 -6.12
CA ASP A 190 5.48 -4.64 -6.43
C ASP A 190 4.58 -3.41 -6.61
N ALA A 191 4.05 -2.92 -5.50
CA ALA A 191 3.21 -1.74 -5.43
C ALA A 191 3.37 -1.06 -4.06
N PRO A 192 3.06 0.24 -3.94
CA PRO A 192 3.09 0.93 -2.66
C PRO A 192 2.21 0.24 -1.61
N PRO A 193 2.75 -0.24 -0.48
CA PRO A 193 1.94 -0.83 0.57
C PRO A 193 1.00 0.21 1.19
N MET A 194 -0.26 -0.19 1.37
CA MET A 194 -1.29 0.59 2.03
C MET A 194 -1.99 -0.30 3.06
N LEU A 195 -1.60 -0.18 4.33
CA LEU A 195 -1.99 -1.11 5.39
C LEU A 195 -2.20 -0.37 6.73
N PRO A 196 -2.93 -0.98 7.69
CA PRO A 196 -3.00 -0.48 9.07
C PRO A 196 -1.61 -0.32 9.71
N GLY A 197 -1.45 0.63 10.63
CA GLY A 197 -0.16 0.93 11.27
C GLY A 197 0.42 -0.26 12.02
N VAL A 198 -0.42 -1.07 12.67
CA VAL A 198 0.01 -2.32 13.32
C VAL A 198 0.76 -3.27 12.37
N ARG A 199 0.44 -3.29 11.07
CA ARG A 199 1.16 -4.14 10.10
C ARG A 199 2.59 -3.67 9.89
N TYR A 200 2.81 -2.35 9.91
CA TYR A 200 4.13 -1.74 9.87
C TYR A 200 4.89 -2.02 11.17
N ALA A 201 4.24 -1.89 12.33
CA ALA A 201 4.87 -2.20 13.62
C ALA A 201 5.47 -3.61 13.65
N VAL A 202 4.70 -4.61 13.20
CA VAL A 202 5.19 -5.99 13.19
C VAL A 202 6.32 -6.19 12.17
N ALA A 203 6.22 -5.60 10.98
CA ALA A 203 7.28 -5.70 9.96
C ALA A 203 8.57 -5.02 10.42
N LEU A 204 8.47 -3.88 11.12
CA LEU A 204 9.61 -3.15 11.68
C LEU A 204 10.21 -3.89 12.88
N ALA A 205 9.40 -4.50 13.75
CA ALA A 205 9.92 -5.29 14.86
C ALA A 205 10.77 -6.47 14.38
N ASP A 206 10.33 -7.14 13.30
CA ASP A 206 11.12 -8.19 12.66
C ASP A 206 12.40 -7.63 11.99
N ALA A 207 12.34 -6.44 11.40
CA ALA A 207 13.51 -5.77 10.83
C ALA A 207 14.54 -5.39 11.92
N SER A 208 14.10 -4.79 13.03
CA SER A 208 14.94 -4.46 14.20
C SER A 208 15.56 -5.70 14.81
N ALA A 209 14.78 -6.78 14.99
CA ALA A 209 15.27 -8.04 15.53
C ALA A 209 16.36 -8.67 14.65
N ARG A 210 16.31 -8.45 13.32
CA ARG A 210 17.34 -8.85 12.35
C ARG A 210 18.50 -7.86 12.23
N GLY A 211 18.47 -6.73 12.94
CA GLY A 211 19.48 -5.68 12.86
C GLY A 211 19.47 -4.91 11.53
N LEU A 212 18.33 -4.88 10.83
CA LEU A 212 18.18 -4.12 9.58
C LEU A 212 17.94 -2.62 9.81
N ILE A 213 17.35 -2.24 10.95
CA ILE A 213 17.03 -0.86 11.35
C ILE A 213 17.27 -0.65 12.84
#